data_AF-A0A923QD06-F1
#
_entry.id   AF-A0A923QD06-F1
#
_cell.length_a   1.000
_cell.length_b   1.000
_cell.length_c   1.000
_cell.angle_alpha   90.00
_cell.angle_beta   90.00
_cell.angle_gamma   90.00
#
_symmetry.space_group_name_H-M   'P 1'
#
loop_
_entity.id
_entity.type
_entity.pdbx_description
1 polymer ?
#
loop_
_entity_poly.entity_id
_entity_poly.type
_entity_poly.pdbx_seq_one_letter_code
_entity_poly.pdbx_strand_id
1 'polypeptide(L)'
;ADTLYLSSTAIANSGLFDVQGNLNLNYYSGSQPSFTNTGTVQVATGKTLTLGSIALVNNGGTLNAAAGATINYGGGSAIFNNGTVFGGAGTHLVTNNASFFGSFTAQNLALQSGTFTGGDGVTPGSQAVLNGHVAFTGGQLTGNWQVAPGQTLTAKDGSSKFIANATLTNQGTLAWQSGDTAYLSSSTLINQGKVDLQSDALMQYYSGSQPAFVNSGLLVKSAGTGTSNLSTVVLSNTGTIEVQTGTIHLPDIFANAGALTGTGTLQSSALTNDGHVAPGSGIGTLTLAGNYQQSALGFLDTQLQNPTSSDLFLVSGNATLGGTLALRCFSNCSFAVGDEVVILDATGSLAGTFANVTLDGFKTGAFTVVYDLAGSRVLLDVTQAVTAAVPEPQTWALLLAGLGVVGFTARRRGGNRTPQAGFRRF
;
A
#
# COMPACT_ATOMS: atom_id res chain seq x y z
N ALA A 1 2.38 -15.39 -39.25
CA ALA A 1 2.49 -16.50 -38.30
C ALA A 1 1.91 -17.71 -38.99
N ASP A 2 2.59 -18.85 -38.95
CA ASP A 2 2.06 -20.08 -39.55
C ASP A 2 0.92 -20.59 -38.66
N THR A 3 -0.20 -20.99 -39.27
CA THR A 3 -1.37 -21.46 -38.53
C THR A 3 -1.50 -22.97 -38.68
N LEU A 4 -1.46 -23.68 -37.55
CA LEU A 4 -1.78 -25.09 -37.48
C LEU A 4 -3.28 -25.23 -37.17
N TYR A 5 -4.03 -25.73 -38.14
CA TYR A 5 -5.45 -26.04 -38.00
C TYR A 5 -5.64 -27.44 -37.44
N LEU A 6 -6.41 -27.55 -36.36
CA LEU A 6 -6.69 -28.78 -35.63
C LEU A 6 -8.16 -29.16 -35.73
N SER A 7 -8.42 -30.47 -35.91
CA SER A 7 -9.76 -31.03 -35.99
C SER A 7 -9.92 -32.19 -35.02
N SER A 8 -10.70 -32.00 -33.96
CA SER A 8 -10.91 -33.00 -32.88
C SER A 8 -9.60 -33.56 -32.28
N THR A 9 -8.53 -32.77 -32.28
CA THR A 9 -7.19 -33.21 -31.85
C THR A 9 -6.97 -32.96 -30.35
N ALA A 10 -6.30 -33.89 -29.67
CA ALA A 10 -5.77 -33.69 -28.33
C ALA A 10 -4.24 -33.69 -28.35
N ILE A 11 -3.62 -32.58 -27.95
CA ILE A 11 -2.18 -32.44 -27.74
C ILE A 11 -1.92 -32.64 -26.25
N ALA A 12 -1.09 -33.61 -25.89
CA ALA A 12 -0.64 -33.81 -24.52
C ALA A 12 0.88 -33.59 -24.45
N ASN A 13 1.31 -32.53 -23.77
CA ASN A 13 2.72 -32.23 -23.53
C ASN A 13 3.12 -32.63 -22.10
N SER A 14 4.02 -33.60 -21.98
CA SER A 14 4.69 -33.98 -20.73
C SER A 14 6.20 -33.75 -20.76
N GLY A 15 6.74 -33.24 -21.88
CA GLY A 15 8.16 -32.96 -22.08
C GLY A 15 8.38 -31.51 -22.49
N LEU A 16 8.97 -31.30 -23.65
CA LEU A 16 9.19 -29.99 -24.24
C LEU A 16 8.35 -29.83 -25.51
N PHE A 17 7.49 -28.81 -25.52
CA PHE A 17 6.86 -28.29 -26.75
C PHE A 17 7.61 -27.02 -27.16
N ASP A 18 8.50 -27.15 -28.14
CA ASP A 18 9.42 -26.08 -28.53
C ASP A 18 8.95 -25.33 -29.77
N VAL A 19 8.71 -24.03 -29.61
CA VAL A 19 8.21 -23.12 -30.64
C VAL A 19 9.34 -22.19 -31.08
N GLN A 20 10.02 -22.59 -32.15
CA GLN A 20 11.16 -21.87 -32.74
C GLN A 20 10.76 -20.82 -33.79
N GLY A 21 9.48 -20.80 -34.21
CA GLY A 21 8.89 -19.87 -35.18
C GLY A 21 7.62 -19.22 -34.65
N ASN A 22 6.96 -18.39 -35.46
CA ASN A 22 5.65 -17.83 -35.09
C ASN A 22 4.56 -18.86 -35.37
N LEU A 23 3.86 -19.32 -34.33
CA LEU A 23 2.86 -20.39 -34.39
C LEU A 23 1.50 -19.92 -33.89
N ASN A 24 0.46 -20.21 -34.64
CA ASN A 24 -0.92 -20.04 -34.22
C ASN A 24 -1.64 -21.40 -34.22
N LEU A 25 -2.19 -21.80 -33.08
CA LEU A 25 -2.97 -23.03 -32.95
C LEU A 25 -4.46 -22.70 -33.01
N ASN A 26 -5.14 -23.17 -34.05
CA ASN A 26 -6.55 -22.84 -34.31
C ASN A 26 -7.41 -24.07 -34.55
N TYR A 27 -8.64 -23.99 -34.06
CA TYR A 27 -9.70 -24.95 -34.34
C TYR A 27 -10.24 -24.78 -35.76
N TYR A 28 -10.41 -25.89 -36.48
CA TYR A 28 -11.04 -25.94 -37.81
C TYR A 28 -12.42 -26.62 -37.79
N SER A 29 -12.51 -27.87 -37.33
CA SER A 29 -13.77 -28.63 -37.37
C SER A 29 -13.86 -29.81 -36.37
N GLY A 30 -15.09 -30.20 -36.01
CA GLY A 30 -15.37 -31.32 -35.11
C GLY A 30 -15.46 -30.92 -33.62
N SER A 31 -15.00 -31.78 -32.72
CA SER A 31 -14.89 -31.43 -31.30
C SER A 31 -13.77 -30.41 -31.08
N GLN A 32 -13.92 -29.52 -30.09
CA GLN A 32 -12.91 -28.51 -29.79
C GLN A 32 -11.57 -29.20 -29.45
N PRO A 33 -10.47 -28.89 -30.17
CA PRO A 33 -9.16 -29.40 -29.87
C PRO A 33 -8.68 -28.94 -28.50
N SER A 34 -7.92 -29.79 -27.83
CA SER A 34 -7.33 -29.50 -26.52
C SER A 34 -5.81 -29.56 -26.57
N PHE A 35 -5.17 -28.71 -25.77
CA PHE A 35 -3.76 -28.77 -25.43
C PHE A 35 -3.65 -28.92 -23.92
N THR A 36 -3.25 -30.09 -23.45
CA THR A 36 -2.92 -30.31 -22.04
C THR A 36 -1.42 -30.22 -21.82
N ASN A 37 -0.97 -29.33 -20.94
CA ASN A 37 0.44 -29.16 -20.60
C ASN A 37 0.72 -29.60 -19.15
N THR A 38 1.65 -30.53 -18.99
CA THR A 38 2.27 -30.91 -17.70
C THR A 38 3.79 -30.73 -17.72
N GLY A 39 4.39 -30.55 -18.89
CA GLY A 39 5.81 -30.25 -19.08
C GLY A 39 6.06 -28.77 -19.32
N THR A 40 6.97 -28.47 -20.25
CA THR A 40 7.37 -27.11 -20.62
C THR A 40 6.93 -26.78 -22.04
N VAL A 41 6.25 -25.65 -22.22
CA VAL A 41 6.10 -24.98 -23.51
C VAL A 41 7.18 -23.90 -23.58
N GLN A 42 8.05 -23.96 -24.58
CA GLN A 42 9.11 -22.97 -24.80
C GLN A 42 8.81 -22.17 -26.07
N VAL A 43 8.80 -20.85 -25.97
CA VAL A 43 8.78 -19.96 -27.15
C VAL A 43 10.12 -19.25 -27.27
N ALA A 44 10.73 -19.34 -28.45
CA ALA A 44 12.04 -18.76 -28.73
C ALA A 44 12.02 -17.22 -28.75
N THR A 45 13.19 -16.61 -28.57
CA THR A 45 13.39 -15.16 -28.52
C THR A 45 12.72 -14.45 -29.71
N GLY A 46 11.90 -13.43 -29.40
CA GLY A 46 11.22 -12.63 -30.42
C GLY A 46 10.13 -13.36 -31.22
N LYS A 47 9.71 -14.56 -30.80
CA LYS A 47 8.65 -15.34 -31.47
C LYS A 47 7.33 -15.27 -30.72
N THR A 48 6.25 -15.59 -31.43
CA THR A 48 4.90 -15.61 -30.87
C THR A 48 4.28 -16.99 -30.98
N LEU A 49 3.76 -17.50 -29.86
CA LEU A 49 2.77 -18.58 -29.83
C LEU A 49 1.40 -17.97 -29.53
N THR A 50 0.44 -18.16 -30.43
CA THR A 50 -0.97 -17.85 -30.17
C THR A 50 -1.75 -19.14 -29.99
N LEU A 51 -2.34 -19.29 -28.81
CA LEU A 51 -3.35 -20.30 -28.53
C LEU A 51 -4.70 -19.66 -28.85
N GLY A 52 -5.14 -19.83 -30.10
CA GLY A 52 -6.36 -19.23 -30.63
C GLY A 52 -7.60 -19.97 -30.15
N SER A 53 -8.37 -20.57 -31.04
CA SER A 53 -9.67 -21.19 -30.69
C SER A 53 -9.61 -22.58 -30.02
N ILE A 54 -8.43 -22.99 -29.55
CA ILE A 54 -8.22 -24.30 -28.90
C ILE A 54 -8.30 -24.20 -27.37
N ALA A 55 -8.71 -25.28 -26.70
CA ALA A 55 -8.78 -25.33 -25.24
C ALA A 55 -7.40 -25.65 -24.63
N LEU A 56 -6.76 -24.68 -23.99
CA LEU A 56 -5.56 -24.92 -23.19
C LEU A 56 -5.95 -25.38 -21.77
N VAL A 57 -5.31 -26.44 -21.29
CA VAL A 57 -5.28 -26.82 -19.87
C VAL A 57 -3.82 -26.95 -19.43
N ASN A 58 -3.33 -26.00 -18.65
CA ASN A 58 -2.00 -26.09 -18.04
C ASN A 58 -2.13 -26.67 -16.63
N ASN A 59 -1.63 -27.90 -16.45
CA ASN A 59 -1.76 -28.67 -15.22
C ASN A 59 -0.44 -28.73 -14.45
N GLY A 60 -0.02 -27.58 -13.90
CA GLY A 60 1.25 -27.45 -13.18
C GLY A 60 2.50 -27.32 -14.05
N GLY A 61 2.32 -27.27 -15.38
CA GLY A 61 3.41 -27.12 -16.33
C GLY A 61 3.96 -25.69 -16.42
N THR A 62 5.13 -25.57 -17.06
CA THR A 62 5.77 -24.27 -17.36
C THR A 62 5.37 -23.79 -18.76
N LEU A 63 4.96 -22.54 -18.85
CA LEU A 63 4.80 -21.79 -20.09
C LEU A 63 5.93 -20.76 -20.09
N ASN A 64 6.95 -20.92 -20.94
CA ASN A 64 8.15 -20.08 -20.94
C ASN A 64 8.22 -19.22 -22.20
N ALA A 65 8.07 -17.92 -22.05
CA ALA A 65 8.33 -16.95 -23.12
C ALA A 65 9.75 -16.40 -22.98
N ALA A 66 10.65 -16.72 -23.92
CA ALA A 66 11.99 -16.13 -23.93
C ALA A 66 11.96 -14.60 -24.14
N ALA A 67 13.11 -13.94 -24.03
CA ALA A 67 13.19 -12.48 -24.19
C ALA A 67 12.54 -12.01 -25.51
N GLY A 68 11.65 -11.01 -25.43
CA GLY A 68 10.89 -10.50 -26.57
C GLY A 68 9.88 -11.47 -27.18
N ALA A 69 9.74 -12.70 -26.66
CA ALA A 69 8.72 -13.63 -27.09
C ALA A 69 7.35 -13.28 -26.48
N THR A 70 6.28 -13.77 -27.10
CA THR A 70 4.91 -13.65 -26.58
C THR A 70 4.20 -14.99 -26.61
N ILE A 71 3.56 -15.37 -25.50
CA ILE A 71 2.52 -16.40 -25.49
C ILE A 71 1.17 -15.70 -25.31
N ASN A 72 0.33 -15.75 -26.35
CA ASN A 72 -1.01 -15.19 -26.33
C ASN A 72 -2.06 -16.29 -26.12
N TYR A 73 -2.83 -16.18 -25.04
CA TYR A 73 -3.98 -17.01 -24.71
C TYR A 73 -5.24 -16.34 -25.30
N GLY A 74 -5.42 -16.53 -26.61
CA GLY A 74 -6.36 -15.78 -27.45
C GLY A 74 -7.76 -16.39 -27.55
N GLY A 75 -7.98 -17.63 -27.14
CA GLY A 75 -9.29 -18.26 -27.19
C GLY A 75 -9.40 -19.60 -26.47
N GLY A 76 -10.57 -20.22 -26.63
CA GLY A 76 -10.90 -21.54 -26.07
C GLY A 76 -11.00 -21.62 -24.54
N SER A 77 -11.02 -20.48 -23.84
CA SER A 77 -11.10 -20.38 -22.38
C SER A 77 -10.00 -21.16 -21.66
N ALA A 78 -8.79 -20.61 -21.63
CA ALA A 78 -7.63 -21.27 -21.04
C ALA A 78 -7.85 -21.62 -19.56
N ILE A 79 -7.40 -22.79 -19.13
CA ILE A 79 -7.42 -23.23 -17.74
C ILE A 79 -5.99 -23.34 -17.24
N PHE A 80 -5.69 -22.65 -16.15
CA PHE A 80 -4.42 -22.69 -15.43
C PHE A 80 -4.66 -23.31 -14.06
N ASN A 81 -4.33 -24.60 -13.92
CA ASN A 81 -4.43 -25.29 -12.65
C ASN A 81 -3.23 -24.97 -11.74
N ASN A 82 -3.34 -25.46 -10.50
CA ASN A 82 -2.37 -25.25 -9.45
C ASN A 82 -0.96 -25.65 -9.90
N GLY A 83 0.02 -24.80 -9.57
CA GLY A 83 1.42 -24.97 -9.94
C GLY A 83 1.79 -24.41 -11.31
N THR A 84 0.87 -23.78 -12.05
CA THR A 84 1.19 -23.15 -13.34
C THR A 84 2.30 -22.12 -13.18
N VAL A 85 3.30 -22.17 -14.06
CA VAL A 85 4.40 -21.20 -14.12
C VAL A 85 4.37 -20.44 -15.45
N PHE A 86 4.16 -19.13 -15.40
CA PHE A 86 4.39 -18.18 -16.49
C PHE A 86 5.83 -17.64 -16.37
N GLY A 87 6.75 -18.30 -17.07
CA GLY A 87 8.19 -18.09 -16.96
C GLY A 87 8.80 -17.30 -18.12
N GLY A 88 10.04 -16.89 -17.91
CA GLY A 88 10.86 -16.23 -18.93
C GLY A 88 10.68 -14.71 -18.97
N ALA A 89 11.54 -14.07 -19.76
CA ALA A 89 11.62 -12.61 -19.86
C ALA A 89 10.63 -12.02 -20.88
N GLY A 90 9.91 -12.86 -21.62
CA GLY A 90 8.89 -12.45 -22.57
C GLY A 90 7.53 -12.19 -21.93
N THR A 91 6.53 -11.93 -22.77
CA THR A 91 5.18 -11.55 -22.35
C THR A 91 4.22 -12.72 -22.38
N HIS A 92 3.39 -12.85 -21.35
CA HIS A 92 2.24 -13.72 -21.30
C HIS A 92 0.98 -12.88 -21.36
N LEU A 93 0.13 -13.09 -22.37
CA LEU A 93 -1.01 -12.22 -22.64
C LEU A 93 -2.30 -13.01 -22.65
N VAL A 94 -3.22 -12.71 -21.74
CA VAL A 94 -4.56 -13.31 -21.72
C VAL A 94 -5.53 -12.33 -22.36
N THR A 95 -5.97 -12.63 -23.58
CA THR A 95 -6.90 -11.78 -24.35
C THR A 95 -8.29 -12.39 -24.51
N ASN A 96 -8.58 -13.47 -23.81
CA ASN A 96 -9.89 -14.12 -23.77
C ASN A 96 -10.20 -14.62 -22.36
N ASN A 97 -11.35 -15.26 -22.17
CA ASN A 97 -11.71 -15.87 -20.91
C ASN A 97 -10.60 -16.84 -20.44
N ALA A 98 -10.37 -16.89 -19.14
CA ALA A 98 -9.46 -17.85 -18.53
C ALA A 98 -9.90 -18.20 -17.11
N SER A 99 -9.52 -19.38 -16.65
CA SER A 99 -9.76 -19.83 -15.28
C SER A 99 -8.45 -20.16 -14.59
N PHE A 100 -8.33 -19.76 -13.34
CA PHE A 100 -7.14 -19.92 -12.51
C PHE A 100 -7.53 -20.65 -11.23
N PHE A 101 -6.95 -21.82 -11.00
CA PHE A 101 -7.26 -22.67 -9.85
C PHE A 101 -6.00 -22.92 -9.02
N GLY A 102 -6.01 -22.55 -7.75
CA GLY A 102 -4.85 -22.66 -6.87
C GLY A 102 -3.76 -21.63 -7.19
N SER A 103 -2.53 -21.96 -6.78
CA SER A 103 -1.39 -21.06 -6.90
C SER A 103 -0.77 -21.10 -8.29
N PHE A 104 -0.39 -19.93 -8.81
CA PHE A 104 0.44 -19.80 -10.00
C PHE A 104 1.57 -18.79 -9.76
N THR A 105 2.63 -18.89 -10.55
CA THR A 105 3.76 -17.95 -10.54
C THR A 105 3.83 -17.23 -11.87
N ALA A 106 3.94 -15.90 -11.86
CA ALA A 106 4.08 -15.07 -13.05
C ALA A 106 5.03 -13.91 -12.80
N GLN A 107 5.87 -13.57 -13.78
CA GLN A 107 6.65 -12.32 -13.73
C GLN A 107 6.18 -11.28 -14.75
N ASN A 108 5.59 -11.74 -15.85
CA ASN A 108 5.22 -10.90 -17.00
C ASN A 108 3.85 -11.31 -17.58
N LEU A 109 2.89 -11.65 -16.71
CA LEU A 109 1.52 -11.97 -17.12
C LEU A 109 0.67 -10.70 -17.19
N ALA A 110 -0.04 -10.52 -18.30
CA ALA A 110 -0.99 -9.45 -18.51
C ALA A 110 -2.39 -10.03 -18.77
N LEU A 111 -3.32 -9.66 -17.89
CA LEU A 111 -4.76 -9.88 -18.02
C LEU A 111 -5.35 -8.70 -18.79
N GLN A 112 -5.64 -8.89 -20.09
CA GLN A 112 -5.97 -7.80 -21.00
C GLN A 112 -7.45 -7.74 -21.39
N SER A 113 -8.07 -8.89 -21.68
CA SER A 113 -9.49 -8.94 -22.05
C SER A 113 -10.09 -10.30 -21.77
N GLY A 114 -11.41 -10.31 -21.52
CA GLY A 114 -12.16 -11.52 -21.15
C GLY A 114 -12.57 -11.52 -19.68
N THR A 115 -13.17 -12.63 -19.26
CA THR A 115 -13.51 -12.92 -17.86
C THR A 115 -12.48 -13.89 -17.29
N PHE A 116 -11.82 -13.49 -16.21
CA PHE A 116 -10.83 -14.27 -15.49
C PHE A 116 -11.45 -14.80 -14.20
N THR A 117 -11.69 -16.10 -14.16
CA THR A 117 -12.34 -16.78 -13.03
C THR A 117 -11.27 -17.29 -12.06
N GLY A 118 -11.32 -16.83 -10.81
CA GLY A 118 -10.48 -17.32 -9.72
C GLY A 118 -11.22 -18.35 -8.88
N GLY A 119 -10.63 -19.52 -8.71
CA GLY A 119 -11.29 -20.65 -8.05
C GLY A 119 -12.33 -21.34 -8.93
N ASP A 120 -12.73 -22.54 -8.55
CA ASP A 120 -13.60 -23.43 -9.35
C ASP A 120 -15.10 -23.15 -9.19
N GLY A 121 -15.49 -22.26 -8.28
CA GLY A 121 -16.88 -21.89 -7.99
C GLY A 121 -17.71 -22.99 -7.31
N VAL A 122 -17.13 -24.15 -6.99
CA VAL A 122 -17.84 -25.30 -6.42
C VAL A 122 -17.21 -25.83 -5.13
N THR A 123 -15.88 -25.74 -5.00
CA THR A 123 -15.15 -26.18 -3.82
C THR A 123 -15.00 -25.00 -2.84
N PRO A 124 -15.49 -25.13 -1.60
CA PRO A 124 -15.33 -24.08 -0.59
C PRO A 124 -13.85 -23.70 -0.41
N GLY A 125 -13.55 -22.40 -0.50
CA GLY A 125 -12.18 -21.89 -0.37
C GLY A 125 -11.31 -22.01 -1.62
N SER A 126 -11.83 -22.54 -2.74
CA SER A 126 -11.12 -22.53 -4.02
C SER A 126 -10.90 -21.10 -4.49
N GLN A 127 -9.66 -20.79 -4.90
CA GLN A 127 -9.21 -19.46 -5.27
C GLN A 127 -8.02 -19.51 -6.23
N ALA A 128 -7.77 -18.41 -6.94
CA ALA A 128 -6.53 -18.15 -7.64
C ALA A 128 -5.54 -17.42 -6.73
N VAL A 129 -4.34 -17.98 -6.53
CA VAL A 129 -3.28 -17.34 -5.74
C VAL A 129 -2.14 -16.88 -6.64
N LEU A 130 -2.06 -15.56 -6.80
CA LEU A 130 -1.06 -14.90 -7.60
C LEU A 130 0.27 -14.84 -6.85
N ASN A 131 1.32 -15.41 -7.45
CA ASN A 131 2.70 -15.23 -7.04
C ASN A 131 3.51 -14.52 -8.14
N GLY A 132 4.26 -13.50 -7.77
CA GLY A 132 5.06 -12.64 -8.65
C GLY A 132 4.33 -11.35 -9.07
N HIS A 133 4.50 -10.96 -10.33
CA HIS A 133 3.98 -9.72 -10.90
C HIS A 133 2.98 -10.01 -12.02
N VAL A 134 1.76 -9.48 -11.87
CA VAL A 134 0.71 -9.56 -12.88
C VAL A 134 0.20 -8.16 -13.18
N ALA A 135 0.03 -7.85 -14.47
CA ALA A 135 -0.65 -6.64 -14.93
C ALA A 135 -2.13 -6.93 -15.20
N PHE A 136 -3.02 -6.10 -14.67
CA PHE A 136 -4.42 -6.04 -15.05
C PHE A 136 -4.63 -4.83 -15.94
N THR A 137 -4.73 -5.04 -17.25
CA THR A 137 -4.83 -3.97 -18.25
C THR A 137 -6.24 -3.85 -18.82
N GLY A 138 -7.10 -4.84 -18.59
CA GLY A 138 -8.51 -4.82 -18.98
C GLY A 138 -9.22 -6.14 -18.72
N GLY A 139 -10.55 -6.14 -18.86
CA GLY A 139 -11.39 -7.33 -18.65
C GLY A 139 -11.97 -7.41 -17.23
N GLN A 140 -12.44 -8.60 -16.84
CA GLN A 140 -13.17 -8.82 -15.59
C GLN A 140 -12.50 -9.87 -14.71
N LEU A 141 -12.22 -9.53 -13.45
CA LEU A 141 -11.97 -10.51 -12.39
C LEU A 141 -13.32 -10.98 -11.81
N THR A 142 -13.50 -12.29 -11.72
CA THR A 142 -14.63 -12.94 -11.03
C THR A 142 -14.16 -14.10 -10.16
N GLY A 143 -14.97 -14.54 -9.20
CA GLY A 143 -14.59 -15.58 -8.25
C GLY A 143 -13.59 -15.09 -7.18
N ASN A 144 -12.82 -16.01 -6.61
CA ASN A 144 -11.91 -15.73 -5.50
C ASN A 144 -10.47 -15.57 -5.97
N TRP A 145 -9.88 -14.41 -5.68
CA TRP A 145 -8.51 -14.06 -6.02
C TRP A 145 -7.73 -13.66 -4.78
N GLN A 146 -6.47 -14.05 -4.71
CA GLN A 146 -5.52 -13.60 -3.71
C GLN A 146 -4.24 -13.11 -4.35
N VAL A 147 -3.79 -11.91 -3.98
CA VAL A 147 -2.40 -11.45 -4.17
C VAL A 147 -1.61 -11.91 -2.95
N ALA A 148 -0.66 -12.83 -3.14
CA ALA A 148 0.09 -13.39 -2.02
C ALA A 148 1.06 -12.36 -1.38
N PRO A 149 1.54 -12.60 -0.14
CA PRO A 149 2.48 -11.70 0.53
C PRO A 149 3.75 -11.44 -0.30
N GLY A 150 4.15 -10.17 -0.37
CA GLY A 150 5.32 -9.73 -1.14
C GLY A 150 5.14 -9.74 -2.67
N GLN A 151 3.94 -10.07 -3.17
CA GLN A 151 3.63 -10.15 -4.60
C GLN A 151 2.84 -8.92 -5.06
N THR A 152 2.77 -8.69 -6.37
CA THR A 152 2.16 -7.47 -6.91
C THR A 152 1.15 -7.76 -8.02
N LEU A 153 -0.06 -7.22 -7.86
CA LEU A 153 -1.01 -7.01 -8.95
C LEU A 153 -1.00 -5.53 -9.33
N THR A 154 -0.72 -5.21 -10.59
CA THR A 154 -0.65 -3.83 -11.07
C THR A 154 -1.78 -3.54 -12.05
N ALA A 155 -2.69 -2.64 -11.72
CA ALA A 155 -3.63 -2.10 -12.69
C ALA A 155 -2.90 -1.08 -13.58
N LYS A 156 -2.86 -1.31 -14.90
CA LYS A 156 -2.22 -0.43 -15.89
C LYS A 156 -3.21 0.03 -16.94
N ASP A 157 -2.92 1.14 -17.60
CA ASP A 157 -3.75 1.62 -18.71
C ASP A 157 -3.90 0.58 -19.82
N GLY A 158 -5.06 0.59 -20.46
CA GLY A 158 -5.37 -0.21 -21.63
C GLY A 158 -6.86 -0.20 -21.94
N SER A 159 -7.67 -0.55 -20.94
CA SER A 159 -9.13 -0.46 -20.98
C SER A 159 -9.73 -0.52 -19.57
N SER A 160 -11.04 -0.33 -19.48
CA SER A 160 -11.79 -0.45 -18.23
C SER A 160 -11.60 -1.83 -17.59
N LYS A 161 -11.54 -1.81 -16.27
CA LYS A 161 -11.28 -2.99 -15.43
C LYS A 161 -12.53 -3.29 -14.62
N PHE A 162 -12.97 -4.53 -14.64
CA PHE A 162 -14.16 -4.96 -13.92
C PHE A 162 -13.76 -5.91 -12.79
N ILE A 163 -14.32 -5.72 -11.60
CA ILE A 163 -14.24 -6.66 -10.49
C ILE A 163 -15.67 -6.98 -10.08
N ALA A 164 -16.17 -8.11 -10.58
CA ALA A 164 -17.59 -8.45 -10.52
C ALA A 164 -17.83 -9.87 -10.00
N ASN A 165 -18.74 -10.01 -9.02
CA ASN A 165 -19.01 -11.27 -8.32
C ASN A 165 -17.69 -11.91 -7.84
N ALA A 166 -16.84 -11.09 -7.22
CA ALA A 166 -15.48 -11.45 -6.91
C ALA A 166 -15.11 -11.09 -5.47
N THR A 167 -14.30 -11.94 -4.85
CA THR A 167 -13.55 -11.59 -3.64
C THR A 167 -12.08 -11.45 -4.02
N LEU A 168 -11.51 -10.25 -3.88
CA LEU A 168 -10.09 -10.00 -4.08
C LEU A 168 -9.41 -9.72 -2.74
N THR A 169 -8.62 -10.68 -2.27
CA THR A 169 -7.82 -10.55 -1.04
C THR A 169 -6.40 -10.14 -1.39
N ASN A 170 -6.02 -8.92 -1.01
CA ASN A 170 -4.67 -8.41 -1.19
C ASN A 170 -3.85 -8.56 0.09
N GLN A 171 -2.89 -9.50 0.12
CA GLN A 171 -1.87 -9.60 1.17
C GLN A 171 -0.49 -9.09 0.71
N GLY A 172 -0.34 -8.81 -0.58
CA GLY A 172 0.83 -8.18 -1.17
C GLY A 172 0.58 -6.71 -1.48
N THR A 173 0.86 -6.31 -2.72
CA THR A 173 0.60 -4.96 -3.23
C THR A 173 -0.39 -5.00 -4.39
N LEU A 174 -1.47 -4.22 -4.29
CA LEU A 174 -2.30 -3.81 -5.41
C LEU A 174 -1.87 -2.40 -5.82
N ALA A 175 -1.08 -2.28 -6.88
CA ALA A 175 -0.61 -1.00 -7.41
C ALA A 175 -1.56 -0.50 -8.51
N TRP A 176 -2.27 0.59 -8.25
CA TRP A 176 -3.20 1.19 -9.20
C TRP A 176 -2.52 2.31 -10.00
N GLN A 177 -1.92 1.93 -11.13
CA GLN A 177 -1.19 2.82 -12.05
C GLN A 177 -2.03 3.19 -13.28
N SER A 178 -3.36 3.19 -13.15
CA SER A 178 -4.25 3.43 -14.28
C SER A 178 -5.25 4.55 -14.01
N GLY A 179 -5.46 5.40 -15.01
CA GLY A 179 -6.56 6.37 -15.03
C GLY A 179 -7.88 5.75 -15.51
N ASP A 180 -7.86 4.55 -16.08
CA ASP A 180 -9.07 3.84 -16.50
C ASP A 180 -9.96 3.52 -15.30
N THR A 181 -11.28 3.62 -15.49
CA THR A 181 -12.27 3.29 -14.47
C THR A 181 -12.20 1.82 -14.04
N ALA A 182 -12.21 1.59 -12.74
CA ALA A 182 -12.50 0.32 -12.11
C ALA A 182 -14.01 0.23 -11.84
N TYR A 183 -14.71 -0.66 -12.56
CA TYR A 183 -16.12 -0.93 -12.33
C TYR A 183 -16.28 -2.09 -11.35
N LEU A 184 -16.98 -1.84 -10.25
CA LEU A 184 -17.18 -2.78 -9.16
C LEU A 184 -18.65 -3.20 -9.09
N SER A 185 -18.91 -4.51 -9.01
CA SER A 185 -20.25 -5.07 -8.97
C SER A 185 -20.33 -6.31 -8.09
N SER A 186 -21.11 -6.29 -7.01
CA SER A 186 -21.25 -7.45 -6.12
C SER A 186 -19.89 -8.04 -5.69
N SER A 187 -18.91 -7.18 -5.44
CA SER A 187 -17.53 -7.58 -5.16
C SER A 187 -17.10 -7.16 -3.76
N THR A 188 -16.11 -7.87 -3.22
CA THR A 188 -15.49 -7.57 -1.94
C THR A 188 -13.99 -7.47 -2.14
N LEU A 189 -13.42 -6.31 -1.81
CA LEU A 189 -11.99 -6.07 -1.84
C LEU A 189 -11.49 -6.08 -0.39
N ILE A 190 -10.59 -6.99 -0.08
CA ILE A 190 -10.01 -7.14 1.27
C ILE A 190 -8.55 -6.75 1.19
N ASN A 191 -8.18 -5.62 1.77
CA ASN A 191 -6.79 -5.21 1.86
C ASN A 191 -6.20 -5.58 3.23
N GLN A 192 -5.26 -6.51 3.21
CA GLN A 192 -4.42 -6.94 4.35
C GLN A 192 -2.93 -6.58 4.12
N GLY A 193 -2.57 -6.15 2.90
CA GLY A 193 -1.24 -5.65 2.53
C GLY A 193 -1.29 -4.16 2.20
N LYS A 194 -0.89 -3.81 0.97
CA LYS A 194 -0.87 -2.43 0.47
C LYS A 194 -1.76 -2.27 -0.77
N VAL A 195 -2.68 -1.32 -0.75
CA VAL A 195 -3.31 -0.76 -1.96
C VAL A 195 -2.68 0.60 -2.21
N ASP A 196 -2.07 0.78 -3.36
CA ASP A 196 -1.35 2.00 -3.73
C ASP A 196 -2.00 2.68 -4.93
N LEU A 197 -2.67 3.81 -4.70
CA LEU A 197 -3.29 4.65 -5.71
C LEU A 197 -2.23 5.59 -6.29
N GLN A 198 -1.63 5.17 -7.42
CA GLN A 198 -0.54 5.89 -8.10
C GLN A 198 -1.02 6.77 -9.26
N SER A 199 -2.33 6.76 -9.51
CA SER A 199 -3.04 7.59 -10.48
C SER A 199 -4.34 8.13 -9.86
N ASP A 200 -5.03 9.00 -10.57
CA ASP A 200 -6.35 9.52 -10.19
C ASP A 200 -7.44 8.49 -10.50
N ALA A 201 -7.37 7.38 -9.75
CA ALA A 201 -8.18 6.18 -9.92
C ALA A 201 -9.66 6.44 -9.66
N LEU A 202 -10.52 6.03 -10.59
CA LEU A 202 -11.97 6.01 -10.39
C LEU A 202 -12.42 4.57 -10.06
N MET A 203 -12.64 4.24 -8.78
CA MET A 203 -13.27 2.99 -8.38
C MET A 203 -14.76 3.22 -8.15
N GLN A 204 -15.59 2.72 -9.07
CA GLN A 204 -16.99 3.07 -9.16
C GLN A 204 -17.87 1.84 -9.02
N TYR A 205 -18.86 1.91 -8.13
CA TYR A 205 -19.99 1.00 -8.14
C TYR A 205 -20.74 1.11 -9.46
N TYR A 206 -20.85 -0.01 -10.16
CA TYR A 206 -21.47 -0.08 -11.48
C TYR A 206 -22.89 -0.65 -11.44
N SER A 207 -23.06 -1.80 -10.78
CA SER A 207 -24.34 -2.52 -10.71
C SER A 207 -24.32 -3.65 -9.68
N GLY A 208 -25.48 -4.21 -9.34
CA GLY A 208 -25.61 -5.37 -8.44
C GLY A 208 -25.66 -4.98 -6.97
N SER A 209 -25.07 -5.78 -6.10
CA SER A 209 -24.88 -5.39 -4.70
C SER A 209 -23.75 -4.38 -4.60
N GLN A 210 -23.89 -3.39 -3.71
CA GLN A 210 -22.85 -2.40 -3.49
C GLN A 210 -21.55 -3.09 -3.06
N PRO A 211 -20.42 -2.80 -3.71
CA PRO A 211 -19.16 -3.44 -3.40
C PRO A 211 -18.66 -3.02 -2.02
N ALA A 212 -18.03 -3.96 -1.32
CA ALA A 212 -17.37 -3.70 -0.05
C ALA A 212 -15.86 -3.53 -0.26
N PHE A 213 -15.26 -2.58 0.44
CA PHE A 213 -13.82 -2.46 0.62
C PHE A 213 -13.52 -2.55 2.11
N VAL A 214 -12.85 -3.62 2.53
CA VAL A 214 -12.35 -3.81 3.89
C VAL A 214 -10.86 -3.52 3.92
N ASN A 215 -10.46 -2.42 4.58
CA ASN A 215 -9.07 -2.06 4.78
C ASN A 215 -8.61 -2.41 6.20
N SER A 216 -7.68 -3.37 6.28
CA SER A 216 -6.93 -3.75 7.49
C SER A 216 -5.42 -3.56 7.35
N GLY A 217 -4.95 -3.27 6.13
CA GLY A 217 -3.56 -2.92 5.82
C GLY A 217 -3.41 -1.42 5.52
N LEU A 218 -2.58 -1.08 4.54
CA LEU A 218 -2.33 0.28 4.07
C LEU A 218 -3.09 0.55 2.76
N LEU A 219 -3.97 1.55 2.77
CA LEU A 219 -4.48 2.21 1.57
C LEU A 219 -3.74 3.54 1.45
N VAL A 220 -2.98 3.74 0.38
CA VAL A 220 -2.22 4.98 0.18
C VAL A 220 -2.50 5.60 -1.18
N LYS A 221 -2.63 6.92 -1.24
CA LYS A 221 -2.49 7.68 -2.48
C LYS A 221 -1.09 8.29 -2.53
N SER A 222 -0.19 7.63 -3.27
CA SER A 222 1.22 8.03 -3.34
C SER A 222 1.54 8.92 -4.54
N ALA A 223 0.66 8.98 -5.55
CA ALA A 223 0.86 9.77 -6.75
C ALA A 223 -0.47 10.25 -7.35
N GLY A 224 -0.37 11.14 -8.34
CA GLY A 224 -1.50 11.89 -8.89
C GLY A 224 -1.86 13.09 -8.00
N THR A 225 -2.21 14.20 -8.63
CA THR A 225 -2.62 15.43 -7.93
C THR A 225 -4.12 15.60 -7.89
N GLY A 226 -4.88 14.82 -8.67
CA GLY A 226 -6.33 14.84 -8.68
C GLY A 226 -6.93 13.93 -7.62
N THR A 227 -8.15 13.46 -7.90
CA THR A 227 -8.97 12.69 -6.97
C THR A 227 -8.95 11.21 -7.32
N SER A 228 -8.65 10.37 -6.33
CA SER A 228 -9.00 8.95 -6.39
C SER A 228 -10.34 8.74 -5.68
N ASN A 229 -11.33 8.23 -6.40
CA ASN A 229 -12.71 8.15 -5.92
C ASN A 229 -13.05 6.74 -5.40
N LEU A 230 -13.48 6.68 -4.13
CA LEU A 230 -13.98 5.51 -3.42
C LEU A 230 -15.38 5.76 -2.83
N SER A 231 -16.05 6.88 -3.16
CA SER A 231 -17.27 7.32 -2.47
C SER A 231 -18.47 6.39 -2.66
N THR A 232 -18.39 5.50 -3.65
CA THR A 232 -19.48 4.61 -4.04
C THR A 232 -19.37 3.20 -3.46
N VAL A 233 -18.32 2.90 -2.69
CA VAL A 233 -18.13 1.58 -2.04
C VAL A 233 -18.52 1.62 -0.56
N VAL A 234 -18.89 0.48 0.00
CA VAL A 234 -19.00 0.33 1.46
C VAL A 234 -17.59 0.15 2.02
N LEU A 235 -16.99 1.24 2.52
CA LEU A 235 -15.64 1.23 3.06
C LEU A 235 -15.66 0.98 4.58
N SER A 236 -14.94 -0.06 5.02
CA SER A 236 -14.63 -0.31 6.43
C SER A 236 -13.14 -0.17 6.64
N ASN A 237 -12.71 0.75 7.52
CA ASN A 237 -11.29 0.96 7.81
C ASN A 237 -10.95 0.61 9.25
N THR A 238 -10.03 -0.35 9.40
CA THR A 238 -9.34 -0.70 10.66
C THR A 238 -7.81 -0.61 10.54
N GLY A 239 -7.31 -0.46 9.30
CA GLY A 239 -5.89 -0.21 9.01
C GLY A 239 -5.61 1.28 8.81
N THR A 240 -4.69 1.60 7.91
CA THR A 240 -4.27 2.98 7.63
C THR A 240 -4.78 3.44 6.26
N ILE A 241 -5.31 4.65 6.20
CA ILE A 241 -5.53 5.41 4.97
C ILE A 241 -4.56 6.60 4.99
N GLU A 242 -3.65 6.65 4.02
CA GLU A 242 -2.63 7.68 3.89
C GLU A 242 -2.79 8.46 2.58
N VAL A 243 -2.86 9.79 2.66
CA VAL A 243 -2.90 10.66 1.47
C VAL A 243 -1.61 11.46 1.39
N GLN A 244 -0.68 11.05 0.53
CA GLN A 244 0.59 11.79 0.35
C GLN A 244 0.43 12.95 -0.62
N THR A 245 -0.50 12.84 -1.57
CA THR A 245 -0.77 13.85 -2.60
C THR A 245 -2.22 13.78 -3.08
N GLY A 246 -2.74 14.89 -3.60
CA GLY A 246 -4.09 14.98 -4.17
C GLY A 246 -5.17 14.66 -3.15
N THR A 247 -6.26 14.05 -3.63
CA THR A 247 -7.45 13.75 -2.83
C THR A 247 -7.81 12.27 -2.87
N ILE A 248 -8.19 11.69 -1.72
CA ILE A 248 -9.02 10.47 -1.68
C ILE A 248 -10.45 10.89 -1.33
N HIS A 249 -11.40 10.61 -2.23
CA HIS A 249 -12.82 10.81 -1.96
C HIS A 249 -13.42 9.55 -1.36
N LEU A 250 -13.66 9.59 -0.05
CA LEU A 250 -14.25 8.53 0.77
C LEU A 250 -15.78 8.52 0.62
N PRO A 251 -16.49 7.52 1.18
CA PRO A 251 -17.94 7.59 1.30
C PRO A 251 -18.41 8.88 1.99
N ASP A 252 -19.54 9.42 1.55
CA ASP A 252 -20.08 10.68 2.05
C ASP A 252 -20.39 10.64 3.54
N ILE A 253 -20.77 9.47 4.06
CA ILE A 253 -20.87 9.20 5.49
C ILE A 253 -19.88 8.09 5.79
N PHE A 254 -18.79 8.44 6.46
CA PHE A 254 -17.71 7.51 6.72
C PHE A 254 -17.37 7.46 8.21
N ALA A 255 -17.42 6.25 8.77
CA ALA A 255 -16.95 5.96 10.11
C ALA A 255 -15.58 5.29 10.03
N ASN A 256 -14.57 5.92 10.63
CA ASN A 256 -13.20 5.43 10.66
C ASN A 256 -12.87 4.82 12.02
N ALA A 257 -12.45 3.55 12.05
CA ALA A 257 -11.90 2.90 13.25
C ALA A 257 -10.38 2.66 13.17
N GLY A 258 -9.75 3.00 12.03
CA GLY A 258 -8.32 2.87 11.79
C GLY A 258 -7.60 4.22 11.88
N ALA A 259 -6.49 4.38 11.14
CA ALA A 259 -5.74 5.62 11.07
C ALA A 259 -5.97 6.38 9.75
N LEU A 260 -6.08 7.70 9.83
CA LEU A 260 -6.12 8.63 8.70
C LEU A 260 -4.89 9.55 8.79
N THR A 261 -4.04 9.58 7.77
CA THR A 261 -2.75 10.27 7.83
C THR A 261 -2.28 10.85 6.49
N GLY A 262 -1.15 11.55 6.48
CA GLY A 262 -0.54 12.15 5.30
C GLY A 262 -0.77 13.66 5.19
N THR A 263 -0.40 14.22 4.04
CA THR A 263 -0.38 15.67 3.78
C THR A 263 -1.38 16.13 2.71
N GLY A 264 -2.17 15.22 2.18
CA GLY A 264 -3.16 15.50 1.14
C GLY A 264 -4.55 15.83 1.67
N THR A 265 -5.55 15.59 0.83
CA THR A 265 -6.97 15.82 1.17
C THR A 265 -7.73 14.51 1.27
N LEU A 266 -8.49 14.36 2.35
CA LEU A 266 -9.59 13.42 2.46
C LEU A 266 -10.87 14.18 2.14
N GLN A 267 -11.72 13.64 1.29
CA GLN A 267 -13.04 14.22 1.01
C GLN A 267 -14.12 13.28 1.52
N SER A 268 -15.03 13.78 2.34
CA SER A 268 -16.20 13.07 2.87
C SER A 268 -17.16 14.09 3.44
N SER A 269 -18.44 14.05 3.07
CA SER A 269 -19.43 15.01 3.57
C SER A 269 -19.54 15.01 5.11
N ALA A 270 -19.43 13.84 5.74
CA ALA A 270 -19.41 13.65 7.19
C ALA A 270 -18.50 12.48 7.59
N LEU A 271 -17.39 12.81 8.24
CA LEU A 271 -16.45 11.86 8.83
C LEU A 271 -16.68 11.74 10.34
N THR A 272 -16.98 10.53 10.81
CA THR A 272 -16.88 10.17 12.23
C THR A 272 -15.58 9.40 12.47
N ASN A 273 -14.75 9.88 13.39
CA ASN A 273 -13.50 9.24 13.76
C ASN A 273 -13.62 8.56 15.14
N ASP A 274 -13.57 7.23 15.13
CA ASP A 274 -13.43 6.35 16.29
C ASP A 274 -11.98 5.85 16.47
N GLY A 275 -11.12 6.05 15.46
CA GLY A 275 -9.71 5.69 15.47
C GLY A 275 -8.80 6.92 15.55
N HIS A 276 -7.77 6.95 14.71
CA HIS A 276 -6.74 7.99 14.72
C HIS A 276 -6.84 8.92 13.50
N VAL A 277 -6.70 10.22 13.73
CA VAL A 277 -6.34 11.22 12.72
C VAL A 277 -4.95 11.74 13.07
N ALA A 278 -3.98 11.52 12.20
CA ALA A 278 -2.58 11.86 12.42
C ALA A 278 -2.07 12.65 11.20
N PRO A 279 -2.19 13.99 11.18
CA PRO A 279 -1.71 14.79 10.07
C PRO A 279 -0.21 14.60 9.81
N GLY A 280 0.18 14.60 8.54
CA GLY A 280 1.57 14.47 8.12
C GLY A 280 2.15 13.04 8.16
N SER A 281 3.39 12.90 7.68
CA SER A 281 4.25 11.70 7.83
C SER A 281 5.51 12.04 8.68
N GLY A 282 5.29 12.95 9.63
CA GLY A 282 6.22 13.92 10.18
C GLY A 282 5.41 15.22 10.36
N ILE A 283 6.06 16.37 10.52
CA ILE A 283 5.36 17.67 10.54
C ILE A 283 4.61 17.89 9.21
N GLY A 284 3.29 18.05 9.25
CA GLY A 284 2.52 18.32 8.05
C GLY A 284 1.04 18.68 8.25
N THR A 285 0.41 19.08 7.15
CA THR A 285 -1.00 19.46 7.13
C THR A 285 -1.84 18.40 6.45
N LEU A 286 -2.82 17.83 7.14
CA LEU A 286 -3.86 16.99 6.53
C LEU A 286 -5.13 17.82 6.38
N THR A 287 -5.82 17.69 5.26
CA THR A 287 -7.08 18.38 5.02
C THR A 287 -8.24 17.39 4.96
N LEU A 288 -9.33 17.68 5.66
CA LEU A 288 -10.64 17.07 5.45
C LEU A 288 -11.56 18.08 4.75
N ALA A 289 -11.94 17.76 3.51
CA ALA A 289 -13.01 18.44 2.79
C ALA A 289 -14.38 17.89 3.23
N GLY A 290 -14.90 18.42 4.33
CA GLY A 290 -16.23 18.13 4.88
C GLY A 290 -16.31 18.27 6.39
N ASN A 291 -17.33 17.67 7.01
CA ASN A 291 -17.55 17.77 8.46
C ASN A 291 -16.76 16.70 9.21
N TYR A 292 -16.14 17.09 10.33
CA TYR A 292 -15.41 16.22 11.24
C TYR A 292 -16.17 16.04 12.55
N GLN A 293 -16.31 14.79 12.98
CA GLN A 293 -16.74 14.42 14.33
C GLN A 293 -15.75 13.44 14.93
N GLN A 294 -15.06 13.83 16.00
CA GLN A 294 -14.30 12.90 16.81
C GLN A 294 -15.20 12.30 17.88
N SER A 295 -15.27 10.97 17.94
CA SER A 295 -16.04 10.29 18.98
C SER A 295 -15.27 10.22 20.30
N ALA A 296 -15.88 9.61 21.32
CA ALA A 296 -15.21 9.35 22.59
C ALA A 296 -14.03 8.36 22.47
N LEU A 297 -13.98 7.55 21.41
CA LEU A 297 -12.90 6.59 21.15
C LEU A 297 -11.78 7.20 20.29
N GLY A 298 -12.09 8.27 19.55
CA GLY A 298 -11.17 8.84 18.58
C GLY A 298 -10.00 9.62 19.18
N PHE A 299 -8.92 9.69 18.39
CA PHE A 299 -7.69 10.40 18.65
C PHE A 299 -7.39 11.41 17.54
N LEU A 300 -6.95 12.60 17.93
CA LEU A 300 -6.18 13.51 17.07
C LEU A 300 -4.72 13.44 17.54
N ASP A 301 -3.87 12.81 16.74
CA ASP A 301 -2.43 12.73 16.99
C ASP A 301 -1.74 13.93 16.35
N THR A 302 -0.99 14.70 17.12
CA THR A 302 -0.39 15.95 16.67
C THR A 302 1.08 16.00 17.08
N GLN A 303 1.94 16.11 16.08
CA GLN A 303 3.37 16.28 16.24
C GLN A 303 3.71 17.77 16.32
N LEU A 304 4.55 18.12 17.27
CA LEU A 304 4.95 19.50 17.53
C LEU A 304 6.47 19.57 17.49
N GLN A 305 7.04 20.57 16.82
CA GLN A 305 8.49 20.84 16.84
C GLN A 305 8.80 22.24 17.36
N ASN A 306 8.11 23.25 16.85
CA ASN A 306 8.23 24.64 17.30
C ASN A 306 6.95 25.40 16.90
N PRO A 307 6.77 26.67 17.28
CA PRO A 307 5.51 27.39 17.02
C PRO A 307 5.13 27.52 15.54
N THR A 308 6.10 27.37 14.65
CA THR A 308 5.93 27.48 13.19
C THR A 308 6.04 26.13 12.47
N SER A 309 6.25 25.04 13.20
CA SER A 309 6.42 23.70 12.65
C SER A 309 5.72 22.70 13.56
N SER A 310 4.46 22.45 13.24
CA SER A 310 3.57 21.50 13.90
C SER A 310 2.68 20.86 12.86
N ASP A 311 2.10 19.73 13.24
CA ASP A 311 0.96 19.18 12.52
C ASP A 311 -0.21 20.15 12.57
N LEU A 312 -0.97 20.17 11.47
CA LEU A 312 -2.20 20.94 11.36
C LEU A 312 -3.28 20.09 10.70
N PHE A 313 -4.45 20.03 11.32
CA PHE A 313 -5.63 19.42 10.71
C PHE A 313 -6.59 20.52 10.21
N LEU A 314 -6.75 20.61 8.89
CA LEU A 314 -7.69 21.53 8.27
C LEU A 314 -9.03 20.84 8.04
N VAL A 315 -10.14 21.48 8.42
CA VAL A 315 -11.49 20.95 8.23
C VAL A 315 -12.33 21.98 7.46
N SER A 316 -12.78 21.67 6.26
CA SER A 316 -13.56 22.62 5.45
C SER A 316 -15.03 22.76 5.88
N GLY A 317 -15.46 21.97 6.87
CA GLY A 317 -16.81 21.98 7.42
C GLY A 317 -16.80 22.28 8.92
N ASN A 318 -17.80 21.75 9.63
CA ASN A 318 -17.85 21.80 11.09
C ASN A 318 -16.90 20.77 11.70
N ALA A 319 -16.24 21.13 12.81
CA ALA A 319 -15.45 20.21 13.62
C ALA A 319 -16.10 20.05 15.01
N THR A 320 -16.51 18.82 15.33
CA THR A 320 -17.00 18.46 16.67
C THR A 320 -15.96 17.59 17.37
N LEU A 321 -15.48 18.03 18.52
CA LEU A 321 -14.42 17.38 19.26
C LEU A 321 -14.95 16.47 20.37
N GLY A 322 -14.18 15.42 20.64
CA GLY A 322 -14.40 14.43 21.69
C GLY A 322 -13.12 13.62 21.90
N GLY A 323 -13.17 12.57 22.71
CA GLY A 323 -12.05 11.62 22.81
C GLY A 323 -10.74 12.27 23.27
N THR A 324 -9.63 11.92 22.62
CA THR A 324 -8.28 12.29 23.05
C THR A 324 -7.55 13.18 22.04
N LEU A 325 -6.87 14.21 22.53
CA LEU A 325 -5.80 14.90 21.81
C LEU A 325 -4.45 14.33 22.27
N ALA A 326 -3.68 13.77 21.36
CA ALA A 326 -2.36 13.19 21.65
C ALA A 326 -1.25 14.07 21.06
N LEU A 327 -0.53 14.78 21.93
CA LEU A 327 0.58 15.64 21.54
C LEU A 327 1.91 14.91 21.69
N ARG A 328 2.74 14.94 20.65
CA ARG A 328 4.07 14.32 20.67
C ARG A 328 5.14 15.27 20.19
N CYS A 329 6.28 15.28 20.88
CA CYS A 329 7.45 15.99 20.42
C CYS A 329 8.03 15.34 19.15
N PHE A 330 8.24 16.13 18.10
CA PHE A 330 8.93 15.72 16.89
C PHE A 330 10.38 16.18 16.91
N SER A 331 11.31 15.21 17.05
CA SER A 331 12.75 15.47 17.09
C SER A 331 13.16 16.40 18.24
N ASN A 332 13.48 17.67 17.95
CA ASN A 332 14.09 18.62 18.88
C ASN A 332 13.14 19.78 19.23
N CYS A 333 12.13 19.51 20.06
CA CYS A 333 11.12 20.52 20.37
C CYS A 333 11.70 21.76 21.06
N SER A 334 11.27 22.93 20.59
CA SER A 334 11.69 24.22 21.10
C SER A 334 10.49 25.17 21.18
N PHE A 335 10.09 25.51 22.39
CA PHE A 335 8.96 26.39 22.68
C PHE A 335 9.32 27.35 23.83
N ALA A 336 8.98 28.62 23.66
CA ALA A 336 9.01 29.64 24.70
C ALA A 336 7.62 29.79 25.35
N VAL A 337 7.60 30.20 26.62
CA VAL A 337 6.34 30.51 27.30
C VAL A 337 5.66 31.67 26.57
N GLY A 338 4.36 31.51 26.27
CA GLY A 338 3.56 32.47 25.51
C GLY A 338 3.57 32.24 24.00
N ASP A 339 4.28 31.23 23.51
CA ASP A 339 4.10 30.77 22.13
C ASP A 339 2.69 30.15 21.97
N GLU A 340 2.11 30.34 20.78
CA GLU A 340 0.82 29.76 20.39
C GLU A 340 1.01 28.86 19.16
N VAL A 341 0.31 27.73 19.14
CA VAL A 341 0.36 26.76 18.03
C VAL A 341 -1.05 26.37 17.61
N VAL A 342 -1.40 26.57 16.34
CA VAL A 342 -2.69 26.10 15.80
C VAL A 342 -2.54 24.65 15.35
N ILE A 343 -3.42 23.78 15.84
CA ILE A 343 -3.38 22.33 15.56
C ILE A 343 -4.62 21.84 14.80
N LEU A 344 -5.71 22.61 14.86
CA LEU A 344 -6.92 22.40 14.08
C LEU A 344 -7.50 23.74 13.66
N ASP A 345 -7.85 23.87 12.38
CA ASP A 345 -8.53 25.04 11.83
C ASP A 345 -9.73 24.57 10.99
N ALA A 346 -10.94 24.93 11.43
CA ALA A 346 -12.18 24.59 10.77
C ALA A 346 -12.81 25.83 10.13
N THR A 347 -13.27 25.73 8.88
CA THR A 347 -13.93 26.87 8.22
C THR A 347 -15.41 26.99 8.59
N GLY A 348 -16.04 25.91 9.09
CA GLY A 348 -17.39 25.92 9.63
C GLY A 348 -17.40 26.37 11.09
N SER A 349 -18.06 25.61 11.96
CA SER A 349 -18.07 25.81 13.41
C SER A 349 -17.17 24.83 14.14
N LEU A 350 -16.63 25.25 15.29
CA LEU A 350 -16.01 24.37 16.27
C LEU A 350 -16.99 24.10 17.42
N ALA A 351 -17.13 22.85 17.82
CA ALA A 351 -17.96 22.46 18.96
C ALA A 351 -17.29 21.34 19.78
N GLY A 352 -17.65 21.24 21.06
CA GLY A 352 -17.11 20.24 21.97
C GLY A 352 -15.67 20.54 22.41
N THR A 353 -15.10 19.60 23.17
CA THR A 353 -13.72 19.65 23.67
C THR A 353 -13.14 18.24 23.68
N PHE A 354 -11.82 18.11 23.66
CA PHE A 354 -11.19 16.83 23.95
C PHE A 354 -11.45 16.45 25.42
N ALA A 355 -11.79 15.19 25.66
CA ALA A 355 -11.98 14.66 27.00
C ALA A 355 -10.64 14.38 27.70
N ASN A 356 -9.61 14.04 26.91
CA ASN A 356 -8.26 13.77 27.41
C ASN A 356 -7.22 14.49 26.56
N VAL A 357 -6.10 14.85 27.20
CA VAL A 357 -4.89 15.31 26.52
C VAL A 357 -3.73 14.46 26.99
N THR A 358 -3.05 13.79 26.07
CA THR A 358 -1.84 13.01 26.37
C THR A 358 -0.61 13.70 25.81
N LEU A 359 0.51 13.59 26.53
CA LEU A 359 1.76 14.24 26.19
C LEU A 359 2.87 13.19 26.10
N ASP A 360 3.58 13.17 24.98
CA ASP A 360 4.80 12.36 24.78
C ASP A 360 5.97 13.28 24.40
N GLY A 361 7.06 13.20 25.15
CA GLY A 361 8.21 14.12 25.02
C GLY A 361 8.00 15.52 25.60
N PHE A 362 6.93 15.74 26.36
CA PHE A 362 6.65 17.00 27.07
C PHE A 362 6.36 16.78 28.55
N LYS A 363 6.60 17.81 29.37
CA LYS A 363 6.22 17.79 30.79
C LYS A 363 4.71 17.99 30.95
N THR A 364 4.14 17.45 32.03
CA THR A 364 2.74 17.71 32.39
C THR A 364 2.49 19.21 32.53
N GLY A 365 1.42 19.67 31.89
CA GLY A 365 1.04 21.08 31.89
C GLY A 365 1.98 21.97 31.08
N ALA A 366 2.67 21.44 30.06
CA ALA A 366 3.46 22.22 29.12
C ALA A 366 2.60 23.06 28.14
N PHE A 367 1.36 22.63 27.91
CA PHE A 367 0.40 23.30 27.04
C PHE A 367 -0.95 23.44 27.74
N THR A 368 -1.60 24.56 27.52
CA THR A 368 -3.04 24.74 27.73
C THR A 368 -3.73 24.64 26.38
N VAL A 369 -4.78 23.82 26.27
CA VAL A 369 -5.58 23.73 25.04
C VAL A 369 -6.63 24.84 25.05
N VAL A 370 -6.61 25.67 24.01
CA VAL A 370 -7.56 26.77 23.79
C VAL A 370 -8.52 26.39 22.68
N TYR A 371 -9.82 26.49 22.97
CA TYR A 371 -10.90 26.26 22.02
C TYR A 371 -11.46 27.61 21.58
N ASP A 372 -10.92 28.15 20.49
CA ASP A 372 -11.40 29.40 19.90
C ASP A 372 -12.65 29.13 19.06
N LEU A 373 -13.81 29.24 19.69
CA LEU A 373 -15.11 29.05 19.03
C LEU A 373 -15.45 30.14 18.02
N ALA A 374 -14.87 31.34 18.15
CA ALA A 374 -15.13 32.46 17.25
C ALA A 374 -14.32 32.34 15.95
N GLY A 375 -13.06 31.90 16.07
CA GLY A 375 -12.19 31.58 14.93
C GLY A 375 -12.32 30.14 14.43
N SER A 376 -13.10 29.29 15.09
CA SER A 376 -13.26 27.85 14.80
C SER A 376 -11.94 27.06 14.83
N ARG A 377 -11.07 27.36 15.80
CA ARG A 377 -9.71 26.79 15.91
C ARG A 377 -9.45 26.13 17.26
N VAL A 378 -8.55 25.15 17.24
CA VAL A 378 -7.88 24.64 18.44
C VAL A 378 -6.44 25.10 18.44
N LEU A 379 -6.06 25.77 19.53
CA LEU A 379 -4.71 26.26 19.76
C LEU A 379 -4.10 25.62 21.01
N LEU A 380 -2.78 25.64 21.05
CA LEU A 380 -1.98 25.28 22.21
C LEU A 380 -1.22 26.51 22.69
N ASP A 381 -1.51 26.96 23.91
CA ASP A 381 -0.73 28.00 24.59
C ASP A 381 0.40 27.33 25.36
N VAL A 382 1.63 27.72 25.07
CA VAL A 382 2.81 27.19 25.77
C VAL A 382 2.93 27.85 27.15
N THR A 383 2.78 27.04 28.19
CA THR A 383 2.86 27.49 29.60
C THR A 383 4.20 27.16 30.24
N GLN A 384 4.96 26.23 29.67
CA GLN A 384 6.31 25.89 30.11
C GLN A 384 7.24 25.88 28.92
N ALA A 385 8.40 26.55 29.05
CA ALA A 385 9.42 26.48 28.03
C ALA A 385 9.89 25.03 27.82
N VAL A 386 9.97 24.64 26.55
CA VAL A 386 10.53 23.36 26.12
C VAL A 386 11.80 23.70 25.38
N THR A 387 12.95 23.26 25.89
CA THR A 387 14.24 23.42 25.22
C THR A 387 14.72 22.06 24.74
N ALA A 388 15.21 22.01 23.50
CA ALA A 388 15.92 20.84 23.02
C ALA A 388 17.09 20.55 23.96
N ALA A 389 17.28 19.29 24.35
CA ALA A 389 18.42 18.90 25.17
C ALA A 389 19.70 19.34 24.44
N VAL A 390 20.42 20.30 25.03
CA VAL A 390 21.74 20.70 24.53
C VAL A 390 22.62 19.46 24.65
N PRO A 391 23.19 18.90 23.56
CA PRO A 391 24.21 17.88 23.70
C PRO A 391 25.32 18.53 24.52
N GLU A 392 25.67 18.01 25.68
CA GLU A 392 26.75 18.59 26.48
C GLU A 392 28.12 18.21 25.88
N PRO A 393 28.84 19.08 25.16
CA PRO A 393 30.24 18.79 24.82
C PRO A 393 31.18 18.89 26.03
N GLN A 394 30.67 19.24 27.22
CA GLN A 394 31.52 19.74 28.30
C GLN A 394 31.91 18.66 29.31
N THR A 395 31.06 17.68 29.56
CA THR A 395 31.35 16.64 30.56
C THR A 395 32.43 15.68 30.08
N TRP A 396 32.44 15.32 28.79
CA TRP A 396 33.49 14.51 28.18
C TRP A 396 34.78 15.29 27.91
N ALA A 397 34.69 16.55 27.48
CA ALA A 397 35.88 17.39 27.28
C ALA A 397 36.57 17.71 28.62
N LEU A 398 35.82 17.95 29.70
CA LEU A 398 36.38 18.16 31.04
C LEU A 398 36.89 16.85 31.67
N LEU A 399 36.24 15.71 31.42
CA LEU A 399 36.75 14.40 31.85
C LEU A 399 38.06 14.04 31.12
N LEU A 400 38.13 14.27 29.81
CA LEU A 400 39.34 14.03 29.02
C LEU A 400 40.46 15.04 29.35
N ALA A 401 40.12 16.31 29.55
CA ALA A 401 41.08 17.31 30.03
C ALA A 401 41.58 16.98 31.45
N GLY A 402 40.68 16.56 32.35
CA GLY A 402 40.99 16.13 33.71
C GLY A 402 41.91 14.91 33.74
N LEU A 403 41.61 13.87 32.94
CA LEU A 403 42.47 12.70 32.79
C LEU A 403 43.82 13.03 32.13
N GLY A 404 43.84 13.97 31.19
CA GLY A 404 45.07 14.49 30.58
C GLY A 404 45.99 15.17 31.58
N VAL A 405 45.44 15.98 32.50
CA VAL A 405 46.22 16.64 33.57
C VAL A 405 46.73 15.63 34.62
N VAL A 406 45.92 14.63 34.97
CA VAL A 406 46.35 13.55 35.89
C VAL A 406 47.45 12.67 35.26
N GLY A 407 47.33 12.35 33.97
CA GLY A 407 48.37 11.62 33.22
C GLY A 407 49.69 12.40 33.12
N PHE A 408 49.62 13.72 32.85
CA PHE A 408 50.80 14.58 32.77
C PHE A 408 51.51 14.76 34.12
N THR A 409 50.75 14.87 35.21
CA THR A 409 51.31 14.99 36.57
C THR A 409 51.90 13.67 37.09
N ALA A 410 51.32 12.51 36.74
CA ALA A 410 51.91 11.20 37.04
C ALA A 410 53.22 10.96 36.29
N ARG A 411 53.32 11.37 35.01
CA ARG A 411 54.54 11.25 34.21
C ARG A 411 55.71 12.07 34.75
N ARG A 412 55.44 13.21 35.40
CA ARG A 412 56.48 14.09 35.97
C ARG A 412 57.08 13.57 37.29
N ARG A 413 56.43 12.62 37.97
CA ARG A 413 56.92 12.00 39.23
C ARG A 413 57.67 10.67 39.05
N GLY A 414 57.68 10.09 37.85
CA GLY A 414 58.31 8.78 37.58
C GLY A 414 59.79 8.81 37.13
N GLY A 415 60.35 9.98 36.85
CA GLY A 415 61.69 10.12 36.27
C GLY A 415 62.77 10.47 37.29
N ASN A 416 63.04 9.59 38.27
CA ASN A 416 64.31 9.56 39.01
C ASN A 416 64.43 8.22 39.76
N ARG A 417 64.94 7.19 39.08
CA ARG A 417 65.51 6.01 39.74
C ARG A 417 66.89 5.75 39.14
N THR A 418 67.91 6.11 39.91
CA THR A 418 69.30 5.72 39.77
C THR A 418 69.47 4.21 40.03
N PRO A 419 70.33 3.48 39.30
CA PRO A 419 70.67 2.10 39.65
C PRO A 419 71.74 2.09 40.75
N GLN A 420 71.43 1.46 41.89
CA GLN A 420 72.43 1.15 42.94
C GLN A 420 73.20 -0.12 42.59
N ALA A 421 74.52 -0.03 42.75
CA ALA A 421 75.48 -1.11 42.71
C ALA A 421 75.33 -2.04 43.93
N GLY A 422 75.39 -3.36 43.70
CA GLY A 422 75.55 -4.38 44.75
C GLY A 422 76.88 -5.11 44.57
N PHE A 423 77.73 -5.02 45.59
CA PHE A 423 79.09 -5.56 45.66
C PHE A 423 79.13 -6.96 46.30
N ARG A 424 80.13 -7.74 45.87
CA ARG A 424 80.59 -9.11 46.21
C ARG A 424 80.48 -9.64 47.66
N ARG A 425 80.40 -10.98 47.77
CA ARG A 425 81.33 -11.98 48.42
C ARG A 425 80.54 -13.29 48.66
N PHE A 426 81.03 -14.53 48.56
CA PHE A 426 82.35 -15.16 48.63
C PHE A 426 82.51 -16.21 47.52
#